data_AF-A0A1Q6ISP4-F1
#
_entry.id   AF-A0A1Q6ISP4-F1
#
_cell.length_a   1.000
_cell.length_b   1.000
_cell.length_c   1.000
_cell.angle_alpha   90.00
_cell.angle_beta   90.00
_cell.angle_gamma   90.00
#
_symmetry.space_group_name_H-M   'P 1'
#
loop_
_entity.id
_entity.type
_entity.pdbx_description
1 polymer ?
#
loop_
_entity_poly.entity_id
_entity_poly.type
_entity_poly.pdbx_seq_one_letter_code
_entity_poly.pdbx_strand_id
1 'polypeptide(L)'
;MKTYVITLSQVFPTWHKRAGEPTKFRAAFLSGQTCSKCKKRNHAMCTSECFSGLKIHTIRANYPLWLKRITEVQQGKAVLSVRQWSGKPYRSPQIEITRLTVKHGVDIQKVVLYRTEWYDDDNKCHYCYDVTLDNDKGINIDDIARNDGLNPIDFIEWFDRDICKQKLDDDGRVHKELAIIHFTKFRY
;
A
#
# COMPACT_ATOMS: atom_id res chain seq x y z
N MET A 1 -13.48 -21.13 9.72
CA MET A 1 -13.34 -19.66 9.68
C MET A 1 -12.86 -19.23 8.30
N LYS A 2 -13.54 -18.26 7.67
CA LYS A 2 -13.21 -17.82 6.30
C LYS A 2 -11.83 -17.16 6.26
N THR A 3 -11.04 -17.39 5.21
CA THR A 3 -9.67 -16.85 5.10
C THR A 3 -9.53 -16.07 3.81
N TYR A 4 -9.14 -14.80 3.92
CA TYR A 4 -8.74 -13.98 2.79
C TYR A 4 -7.23 -13.88 2.73
N VAL A 5 -6.67 -14.13 1.55
CA VAL A 5 -5.22 -14.05 1.34
C VAL A 5 -4.84 -12.68 0.83
N ILE A 6 -3.77 -12.12 1.41
CA ILE A 6 -3.05 -10.97 0.86
C ILE A 6 -1.58 -11.31 0.75
N THR A 7 -1.03 -11.17 -0.46
CA THR A 7 0.38 -11.50 -0.71
C THR A 7 1.21 -10.22 -0.72
N LEU A 8 2.39 -10.26 -0.09
CA LEU A 8 3.41 -9.22 -0.19
C LEU A 8 4.40 -9.62 -1.28
N SER A 9 4.84 -8.69 -2.14
CA SER A 9 5.87 -9.02 -3.13
C SER A 9 7.21 -9.25 -2.46
N GLN A 10 7.99 -10.22 -2.94
CA GLN A 10 9.39 -10.41 -2.53
C GLN A 10 10.34 -9.50 -3.30
N VAL A 11 10.01 -9.20 -4.55
CA VAL A 11 10.82 -8.40 -5.47
C VAL A 11 9.98 -7.33 -6.16
N PHE A 12 10.63 -6.28 -6.65
CA PHE A 12 9.97 -5.27 -7.48
C PHE A 12 9.45 -5.90 -8.80
N PRO A 13 8.29 -5.46 -9.31
CA PRO A 13 7.70 -6.02 -10.52
C PRO A 13 8.55 -5.71 -11.76
N THR A 14 8.35 -6.46 -12.83
CA THR A 14 9.21 -6.44 -14.03
C THR A 14 9.23 -5.10 -14.77
N TRP A 15 8.26 -4.22 -14.53
CA TRP A 15 8.15 -2.90 -15.16
C TRP A 15 8.68 -1.76 -14.28
N HIS A 16 9.13 -2.05 -13.06
CA HIS A 16 9.69 -1.06 -12.15
C HIS A 16 11.19 -0.88 -12.43
N LYS A 17 11.78 0.31 -12.20
CA LYS A 17 13.22 0.53 -12.48
C LYS A 17 14.14 -0.43 -11.73
N ARG A 18 13.73 -0.81 -10.52
CA ARG A 18 14.40 -1.77 -9.61
C ARG A 18 13.97 -3.22 -9.82
N ALA A 19 13.43 -3.56 -10.99
CA ALA A 19 12.85 -4.87 -11.28
C ALA A 19 13.75 -6.03 -10.80
N GLY A 20 13.16 -6.99 -10.08
CA GLY A 20 13.88 -8.15 -9.55
C GLY A 20 14.67 -7.90 -8.26
N GLU A 21 14.90 -6.66 -7.85
CA GLU A 21 15.51 -6.35 -6.55
C GLU A 21 14.57 -6.71 -5.38
N PRO A 22 15.10 -7.07 -4.20
CA PRO A 22 14.27 -7.41 -3.04
C PRO A 22 13.56 -6.20 -2.44
N THR A 23 12.25 -6.33 -2.19
CA THR A 23 11.42 -5.29 -1.54
C THR A 23 11.62 -5.23 -0.03
N LYS A 24 12.08 -6.32 0.59
CA LYS A 24 12.17 -6.50 2.05
C LYS A 24 10.83 -6.37 2.80
N PHE A 25 9.69 -6.48 2.10
CA PHE A 25 8.36 -6.28 2.69
C PHE A 25 8.03 -7.20 3.87
N ARG A 26 8.54 -8.43 3.90
CA ARG A 26 8.31 -9.34 5.05
C ARG A 26 8.93 -8.79 6.33
N ALA A 27 10.19 -8.35 6.26
CA ALA A 27 10.88 -7.79 7.41
C ALA A 27 10.21 -6.48 7.85
N ALA A 28 9.93 -5.57 6.91
CA ALA A 28 9.24 -4.30 7.19
C ALA A 28 7.85 -4.51 7.79
N PHE A 29 7.10 -5.52 7.31
CA PHE A 29 5.80 -5.88 7.85
C PHE A 29 5.93 -6.39 9.29
N LEU A 30 6.83 -7.34 9.55
CA LEU A 30 7.05 -7.89 10.89
C LEU A 30 7.44 -6.79 11.89
N SER A 31 8.34 -5.88 11.51
CA SER A 31 8.70 -4.70 12.33
C SER A 31 7.49 -3.79 12.58
N GLY A 32 6.65 -3.55 11.57
CA GLY A 32 5.39 -2.81 11.72
C GLY A 32 4.39 -3.48 12.67
N GLN A 33 4.42 -4.81 12.77
CA GLN A 33 3.56 -5.57 13.68
C GLN A 33 4.07 -5.60 15.13
N THR A 34 5.34 -5.31 15.40
CA THR A 34 5.90 -5.35 16.77
C THR A 34 6.07 -3.96 17.38
N CYS A 35 6.26 -2.92 16.57
CA CYS A 35 6.44 -1.55 17.06
C CYS A 35 5.19 -1.01 17.80
N SER A 36 5.30 -0.86 19.13
CA SER A 36 4.22 -0.35 19.99
C SER A 36 3.87 1.12 19.73
N LYS A 37 4.87 1.95 19.40
CA LYS A 37 4.74 3.39 19.07
C LYS A 37 4.04 3.59 17.71
N CYS A 38 4.41 2.78 16.72
CA CYS A 38 3.89 2.85 15.36
C CYS A 38 2.42 2.40 15.24
N LYS A 39 1.98 1.49 16.13
CA LYS A 39 0.57 1.07 16.23
C LYS A 39 -0.38 2.17 16.71
N LYS A 40 0.13 3.27 17.29
CA LYS A 40 -0.67 4.25 18.04
C LYS A 40 -0.64 5.69 17.50
N ARG A 41 -0.06 5.93 16.31
CA ARG A 41 0.13 7.26 15.66
C ARG A 41 1.22 8.11 16.33
N ASN A 42 2.43 8.08 15.78
CA ASN A 42 3.20 9.29 15.44
C ASN A 42 4.48 8.86 14.69
N HIS A 43 4.54 9.08 13.37
CA HIS A 43 5.74 8.75 12.58
C HIS A 43 6.96 9.57 13.06
N ALA A 44 6.71 10.79 13.55
CA ALA A 44 7.72 11.66 14.14
C ALA A 44 8.34 11.15 15.46
N MET A 45 7.77 10.13 16.12
CA MET A 45 8.29 9.59 17.39
C MET A 45 9.02 8.25 17.27
N CYS A 46 9.11 7.60 16.11
CA CYS A 46 9.88 6.35 15.95
C CYS A 46 11.26 6.58 15.32
N THR A 47 12.05 7.51 15.87
CA THR A 47 13.31 7.95 15.26
C THR A 47 14.55 7.12 15.60
N SER A 48 14.44 6.04 16.40
CA SER A 48 15.62 5.20 16.74
C SER A 48 15.40 3.69 16.77
N GLU A 49 14.22 3.18 17.12
CA GLU A 49 13.98 1.71 17.27
C GLU A 49 13.42 1.05 16.01
N CYS A 50 12.91 1.83 15.06
CA CYS A 50 12.35 1.35 13.81
C CYS A 50 13.46 1.27 12.74
N PHE A 51 14.19 0.15 12.68
CA PHE A 51 15.15 -0.11 11.61
C PHE A 51 14.51 0.11 10.23
N SER A 52 15.18 0.90 9.39
CA SER A 52 14.88 1.24 7.98
C SER A 52 13.60 0.60 7.39
N GLY A 53 12.45 1.24 7.60
CA GLY A 53 11.20 0.97 6.91
C GLY A 53 10.20 0.08 7.66
N LEU A 54 8.95 0.54 7.72
CA LEU A 54 7.81 -0.19 8.26
C LEU A 54 6.79 -0.44 7.16
N LYS A 55 6.14 -1.59 7.18
CA LYS A 55 4.96 -1.85 6.35
C LYS A 55 3.75 -2.09 7.24
N ILE A 56 3.06 -1.01 7.57
CA ILE A 56 1.89 -1.03 8.47
C ILE A 56 0.56 -1.11 7.72
N HIS A 57 0.59 -0.90 6.40
CA HIS A 57 -0.54 -1.14 5.52
C HIS A 57 -0.06 -1.61 4.13
N THR A 58 -1.02 -1.89 3.25
CA THR A 58 -0.70 -1.97 1.83
C THR A 58 -1.79 -1.42 0.92
N ILE A 59 -1.38 -0.91 -0.25
CA ILE A 59 -2.31 -0.45 -1.28
C ILE A 59 -2.70 -1.59 -2.24
N ARG A 60 -3.99 -1.70 -2.56
CA ARG A 60 -4.54 -2.69 -3.51
C ARG A 60 -5.55 -2.07 -4.45
N ALA A 61 -5.59 -2.56 -5.68
CA ALA A 61 -6.69 -2.25 -6.60
C ALA A 61 -8.00 -2.92 -6.14
N ASN A 62 -9.12 -2.46 -6.71
CA ASN A 62 -10.46 -2.97 -6.47
C ASN A 62 -10.93 -2.75 -5.01
N TYR A 63 -11.21 -1.49 -4.69
CA TYR A 63 -11.72 -1.08 -3.38
C TYR A 63 -13.02 -1.82 -2.98
N PRO A 64 -14.06 -1.95 -3.83
CA PRO A 64 -15.30 -2.62 -3.45
C PRO A 64 -15.09 -4.08 -3.01
N LEU A 65 -14.21 -4.82 -3.69
CA LEU A 65 -13.86 -6.18 -3.32
C LEU A 65 -13.21 -6.23 -1.93
N TRP A 66 -12.22 -5.37 -1.70
CA TRP A 66 -11.50 -5.36 -0.43
C TRP A 66 -12.35 -4.84 0.72
N LEU A 67 -13.21 -3.86 0.49
CA LEU A 67 -14.17 -3.38 1.48
C LEU A 67 -15.00 -4.54 2.04
N LYS A 68 -15.64 -5.32 1.15
CA LYS A 68 -16.40 -6.50 1.55
C LYS A 68 -15.57 -7.49 2.38
N ARG A 69 -14.34 -7.77 1.95
CA ARG A 69 -13.45 -8.74 2.63
C ARG A 69 -13.04 -8.25 4.01
N ILE A 70 -12.64 -6.99 4.12
CA ILE A 70 -12.16 -6.40 5.38
C ILE A 70 -13.32 -6.22 6.36
N THR A 71 -14.52 -5.84 5.91
CA THR A 71 -15.72 -5.82 6.75
C THR A 71 -15.99 -7.19 7.40
N GLU A 72 -15.86 -8.29 6.66
CA GLU A 72 -16.02 -9.62 7.25
C GLU A 72 -14.92 -9.97 8.28
N VAL A 73 -13.69 -9.48 8.10
CA VAL A 73 -12.60 -9.63 9.08
C VAL A 73 -12.90 -8.83 10.35
N GLN A 74 -13.41 -7.59 10.20
CA GLN A 74 -13.81 -6.73 11.31
C GLN A 74 -14.97 -7.32 12.12
N GLN A 75 -15.92 -7.97 11.44
CA GLN A 75 -17.02 -8.70 12.08
C GLN A 75 -16.58 -10.03 12.74
N GLY A 76 -15.30 -10.40 12.67
CA GLY A 76 -14.79 -11.66 13.20
C GLY A 76 -15.22 -12.91 12.41
N LYS A 77 -15.84 -12.74 11.23
CA LYS A 77 -16.31 -13.83 10.36
C LYS A 77 -15.19 -14.40 9.48
N ALA A 78 -14.13 -13.61 9.27
CA ALA A 78 -12.97 -13.98 8.47
C ALA A 78 -11.65 -13.58 9.14
N VAL A 79 -10.55 -14.12 8.62
CA VAL A 79 -9.17 -13.68 8.93
C VAL A 79 -8.45 -13.24 7.66
N LEU A 80 -7.52 -12.31 7.80
CA LEU A 80 -6.63 -11.88 6.73
C LEU A 80 -5.29 -12.60 6.87
N SER A 81 -5.03 -13.56 6.00
CA SER A 81 -3.77 -14.30 5.92
C SER A 81 -2.77 -13.53 5.07
N VAL A 82 -1.71 -13.03 5.71
CA VAL A 82 -0.61 -12.33 5.03
C VAL A 82 0.43 -13.34 4.59
N ARG A 83 0.77 -13.35 3.31
CA ARG A 83 1.61 -14.38 2.69
C ARG A 83 2.71 -13.81 1.80
N GLN A 84 3.68 -14.64 1.45
CA GLN A 84 4.59 -14.42 0.33
C GLN A 84 4.69 -15.68 -0.52
N TRP A 85 4.97 -15.54 -1.80
CA TRP A 85 5.41 -16.68 -2.60
C TRP A 85 6.78 -17.15 -2.09
N SER A 86 7.05 -18.45 -2.11
CA SER A 86 8.36 -19.04 -1.77
C SER A 86 9.41 -18.82 -2.86
N GLY A 87 8.96 -18.48 -4.07
CA GLY A 87 9.78 -18.21 -5.24
C GLY A 87 9.00 -17.38 -6.25
N LYS A 88 8.94 -17.85 -7.51
CA LYS A 88 8.27 -17.11 -8.60
C LYS A 88 6.77 -16.92 -8.30
N PRO A 89 6.26 -15.67 -8.36
CA PRO A 89 4.84 -15.40 -8.18
C PRO A 89 3.97 -16.27 -9.08
N TYR A 90 2.88 -16.82 -8.52
CA TYR A 90 1.92 -17.69 -9.21
C TYR A 90 2.48 -19.02 -9.73
N ARG A 91 3.76 -19.32 -9.49
CA ARG A 91 4.45 -20.54 -9.94
C ARG A 91 5.20 -21.25 -8.81
N SER A 92 4.93 -20.89 -7.56
CA SER A 92 5.56 -21.48 -6.38
C SER A 92 4.54 -21.57 -5.25
N PRO A 93 4.77 -22.34 -4.18
CA PRO A 93 3.88 -22.32 -3.01
C PRO A 93 3.86 -20.95 -2.32
N GLN A 94 2.76 -20.62 -1.66
CA GLN A 94 2.68 -19.46 -0.75
C GLN A 94 3.02 -19.88 0.68
N ILE A 95 3.86 -19.10 1.34
CA ILE A 95 4.22 -19.23 2.74
C ILE A 95 3.42 -18.20 3.54
N GLU A 96 2.67 -18.67 4.53
CA GLU A 96 1.93 -17.80 5.45
C GLU A 96 2.90 -17.15 6.44
N ILE A 97 2.86 -15.81 6.52
CA ILE A 97 3.64 -15.04 7.48
C ILE A 97 2.87 -14.92 8.78
N THR A 98 1.60 -14.52 8.71
CA THR A 98 0.72 -14.37 9.87
C THR A 98 -0.75 -14.34 9.47
N ARG A 99 -1.64 -14.47 10.46
CA ARG A 99 -3.08 -14.26 10.33
C ARG A 99 -3.52 -13.09 11.18
N LEU A 100 -3.99 -12.04 10.50
CA LEU A 100 -4.58 -10.88 11.15
C LEU A 100 -6.09 -11.08 11.32
N THR A 101 -6.60 -10.57 12.43
CA THR A 101 -8.00 -10.68 12.86
C THR A 101 -8.47 -9.31 13.35
N VAL A 102 -9.74 -9.17 13.70
CA VAL A 102 -10.26 -7.94 14.34
C VAL A 102 -9.38 -7.45 15.52
N LYS A 103 -8.77 -8.35 16.30
CA LYS A 103 -7.90 -8.00 17.44
C LYS A 103 -6.65 -7.22 17.03
N HIS A 104 -6.21 -7.36 15.78
CA HIS A 104 -5.04 -6.67 15.22
C HIS A 104 -5.37 -5.25 14.72
N GLY A 105 -6.66 -4.89 14.63
CA GLY A 105 -7.11 -3.60 14.14
C GLY A 105 -7.11 -3.48 12.62
N VAL A 106 -7.28 -4.59 11.90
CA VAL A 106 -7.36 -4.63 10.43
C VAL A 106 -8.53 -3.77 9.94
N ASP A 107 -8.28 -2.97 8.92
CA ASP A 107 -9.26 -2.00 8.41
C ASP A 107 -8.91 -1.53 6.99
N ILE A 108 -9.77 -0.71 6.42
CA ILE A 108 -9.67 -0.25 5.05
C ILE A 108 -9.97 1.25 4.95
N GLN A 109 -9.25 1.96 4.08
CA GLN A 109 -9.58 3.32 3.63
C GLN A 109 -9.54 3.33 2.09
N LYS A 110 -10.48 4.03 1.47
CA LYS A 110 -10.40 4.38 0.04
C LYS A 110 -9.26 5.38 -0.13
N VAL A 111 -8.56 5.26 -1.24
CA VAL A 111 -7.54 6.23 -1.62
C VAL A 111 -7.62 6.44 -3.12
N VAL A 112 -7.51 7.70 -3.54
CA VAL A 112 -7.49 8.06 -4.96
C VAL A 112 -6.12 8.66 -5.27
N LEU A 113 -5.41 8.04 -6.20
CA LEU A 113 -4.15 8.58 -6.71
C LEU A 113 -4.46 9.32 -8.00
N TYR A 114 -4.06 10.59 -8.06
CA TYR A 114 -4.16 11.45 -9.23
C TYR A 114 -2.78 11.57 -9.87
N ARG A 115 -2.76 11.66 -11.19
CA ARG A 115 -1.58 12.01 -11.96
C ARG A 115 -1.93 13.17 -12.89
N THR A 116 -1.13 14.22 -12.81
CA THR A 116 -1.26 15.41 -13.65
C THR A 116 0.02 15.57 -14.46
N GLU A 117 -0.11 15.87 -15.74
CA GLU A 117 1.02 16.16 -16.63
C GLU A 117 1.15 17.67 -16.80
N TRP A 118 2.37 18.19 -16.82
CA TRP A 118 2.65 19.58 -17.13
C TRP A 118 3.94 19.71 -17.93
N TYR A 119 4.11 20.83 -18.62
CA TYR A 119 5.28 21.11 -19.46
C TYR A 119 5.99 22.35 -18.90
N ASP A 120 7.31 22.30 -18.81
CA ASP A 120 8.11 23.48 -18.46
C ASP A 120 8.36 24.38 -19.69
N ASP A 121 9.07 25.48 -19.48
CA ASP A 121 9.41 26.46 -20.52
C ASP A 121 10.26 25.84 -21.66
N ASP A 122 10.98 24.74 -21.38
CA ASP A 122 11.76 23.97 -22.35
C ASP A 122 10.91 22.89 -23.07
N ASN A 123 9.59 22.90 -22.86
CA ASN A 123 8.63 21.91 -23.37
C ASN A 123 8.94 20.47 -22.91
N LYS A 124 9.62 20.31 -21.77
CA LYS A 124 9.85 19.01 -21.14
C LYS A 124 8.64 18.64 -20.29
N CYS A 125 8.17 17.40 -20.47
CA CYS A 125 7.03 16.87 -19.73
C CYS A 125 7.44 16.43 -18.31
N HIS A 126 6.62 16.80 -17.34
CA HIS A 126 6.76 16.47 -15.93
C HIS A 126 5.45 15.91 -15.39
N TYR A 127 5.54 15.12 -14.32
CA TYR A 127 4.39 14.47 -13.70
C TYR A 127 4.28 14.86 -12.22
N CYS A 128 3.08 15.25 -11.81
CA CYS A 128 2.72 15.44 -10.40
C CYS A 128 1.77 14.33 -9.95
N TYR A 129 1.92 13.90 -8.69
CA TYR A 129 1.08 12.88 -8.08
C TYR A 129 0.47 13.40 -6.80
N ASP A 130 -0.85 13.42 -6.75
CA ASP A 130 -1.62 13.81 -5.57
C ASP A 130 -2.41 12.63 -5.04
N VAL A 131 -2.70 12.66 -3.74
CA VAL A 131 -3.45 11.59 -3.10
C VAL A 131 -4.53 12.16 -2.20
N THR A 132 -5.74 11.63 -2.35
CA THR A 132 -6.87 11.92 -1.46
C THR A 132 -7.41 10.65 -0.80
N LEU A 133 -8.03 10.82 0.36
CA LEU A 133 -8.74 9.77 1.09
C LEU A 133 -10.26 9.87 0.85
N ASP A 134 -11.06 8.98 1.47
CA ASP A 134 -12.52 8.85 1.32
C ASP A 134 -13.34 10.16 1.43
N ASN A 135 -12.78 11.21 2.03
CA ASN A 135 -13.40 12.52 2.28
C ASN A 135 -12.72 13.67 1.53
N ASP A 136 -12.04 13.37 0.42
CA ASP A 136 -11.25 14.33 -0.38
C ASP A 136 -10.15 15.04 0.41
N LYS A 137 -9.81 14.53 1.60
CA LYS A 137 -8.68 15.03 2.39
C LYS A 137 -7.39 14.70 1.66
N GLY A 138 -6.71 15.75 1.21
CA GLY A 138 -5.36 15.66 0.67
C GLY A 138 -4.38 15.13 1.70
N ILE A 139 -3.49 14.24 1.27
CA ILE A 139 -2.45 13.66 2.11
C ILE A 139 -1.12 13.58 1.35
N ASN A 140 -0.03 13.76 2.10
CA ASN A 140 1.31 13.61 1.55
C ASN A 140 1.54 12.16 1.07
N ILE A 141 1.80 11.99 -0.23
CA ILE A 141 2.11 10.70 -0.86
C ILE A 141 3.29 10.00 -0.20
N ASP A 142 4.27 10.75 0.31
CA ASP A 142 5.42 10.19 0.99
C ASP A 142 5.02 9.40 2.24
N ASP A 143 4.03 9.88 2.99
CA ASP A 143 3.56 9.19 4.20
C ASP A 143 2.80 7.92 3.85
N ILE A 144 2.15 7.87 2.68
CA ILE A 144 1.56 6.65 2.13
C ILE A 144 2.64 5.67 1.70
N ALA A 145 3.63 6.14 0.94
CA ALA A 145 4.74 5.34 0.47
C ALA A 145 5.51 4.69 1.62
N ARG A 146 5.92 5.50 2.61
CA ARG A 146 6.69 5.04 3.77
C ARG A 146 5.92 3.99 4.57
N ASN A 147 4.61 4.16 4.74
CA ASN A 147 3.76 3.21 5.48
C ASN A 147 3.42 1.94 4.67
N ASP A 148 3.48 2.00 3.34
CA ASP A 148 3.49 0.82 2.45
C ASP A 148 4.88 0.13 2.45
N GLY A 149 5.89 0.71 3.09
CA GLY A 149 7.23 0.15 3.17
C GLY A 149 8.07 0.38 1.90
N LEU A 150 7.74 1.42 1.13
CA LEU A 150 8.49 1.88 -0.03
C LEU A 150 9.05 3.29 0.24
N ASN A 151 10.12 3.67 -0.46
CA ASN A 151 10.43 5.10 -0.57
C ASN A 151 9.45 5.74 -1.58
N PRO A 152 9.27 7.07 -1.53
CA PRO A 152 8.27 7.74 -2.36
C PRO A 152 8.43 7.53 -3.86
N ILE A 153 9.67 7.52 -4.37
CA ILE A 153 9.94 7.36 -5.80
C ILE A 153 9.56 5.94 -6.26
N ASP A 154 10.01 4.92 -5.53
CA ASP A 154 9.65 3.53 -5.83
C ASP A 154 8.14 3.29 -5.71
N PHE A 155 7.46 3.97 -4.77
CA PHE A 155 6.01 3.90 -4.65
C PHE A 155 5.32 4.47 -5.88
N ILE A 156 5.71 5.67 -6.34
CA ILE A 156 5.12 6.29 -7.53
C ILE A 156 5.31 5.38 -8.75
N GLU A 157 6.52 4.89 -9.00
CA GLU A 157 6.81 4.01 -10.13
C GLU A 157 6.06 2.68 -10.05
N TRP A 158 5.76 2.20 -8.84
CA TRP A 158 4.97 0.98 -8.66
C TRP A 158 3.56 1.12 -9.22
N PHE A 159 2.94 2.29 -9.04
CA PHE A 159 1.55 2.55 -9.42
C PHE A 159 1.39 3.33 -10.73
N ASP A 160 2.41 4.05 -11.19
CA ASP A 160 2.33 4.91 -12.38
C ASP A 160 1.87 4.14 -13.63
N ARG A 161 2.47 2.98 -13.93
CA ARG A 161 2.09 2.11 -15.07
C ARG A 161 0.58 1.83 -15.15
N ASP A 162 -0.07 1.81 -14.00
CA ASP A 162 -1.46 1.45 -13.82
C ASP A 162 -2.38 2.68 -13.82
N ILE A 163 -1.88 3.83 -13.38
CA ILE A 163 -2.57 5.12 -13.34
C ILE A 163 -2.53 5.80 -14.72
N CYS A 164 -1.38 5.77 -15.41
CA CYS A 164 -1.20 6.41 -16.73
C CYS A 164 -2.08 5.79 -17.84
N LYS A 165 -2.68 4.61 -17.58
CA LYS A 165 -3.63 3.94 -18.48
C LYS A 165 -5.09 4.32 -18.24
N GLN A 166 -5.38 5.08 -17.18
CA GLN A 166 -6.74 5.55 -16.91
C GLN A 166 -7.11 6.64 -17.91
N LYS A 167 -8.42 6.80 -18.12
CA LYS A 167 -8.92 7.89 -18.96
C LYS A 167 -8.76 9.21 -18.21
N LEU A 168 -8.65 10.28 -18.99
CA LEU A 168 -8.83 11.63 -18.46
C LEU A 168 -10.26 11.77 -17.94
N ASP A 169 -10.37 12.30 -16.75
CA ASP A 169 -11.62 12.74 -16.17
C ASP A 169 -11.93 14.18 -16.60
N ASP A 170 -13.14 14.64 -16.27
CA ASP A 170 -13.64 15.95 -16.69
C ASP A 170 -12.80 17.12 -16.14
N ASP A 171 -11.99 16.89 -15.09
CA ASP A 171 -11.07 17.85 -14.49
C ASP A 171 -9.68 17.88 -15.16
N GLY A 172 -9.49 17.12 -16.24
CA GLY A 172 -8.23 17.03 -16.97
C GLY A 172 -7.15 16.21 -16.27
N ARG A 173 -7.50 15.43 -15.25
CA ARG A 173 -6.58 14.53 -14.54
C ARG A 173 -6.87 13.08 -14.88
N VAL A 174 -5.89 12.21 -14.68
CA VAL A 174 -6.16 10.77 -14.64
C VAL A 174 -6.08 10.32 -13.19
N HIS A 175 -7.10 9.59 -12.72
CA HIS A 175 -7.08 9.08 -11.36
C HIS A 175 -7.39 7.59 -11.28
N LYS A 176 -6.97 6.98 -10.16
CA LYS A 176 -7.24 5.58 -9.87
C LYS A 176 -7.68 5.39 -8.44
N GLU A 177 -8.86 4.80 -8.26
CA GLU A 177 -9.36 4.38 -6.96
C GLU A 177 -8.70 3.07 -6.50
N LEU A 178 -8.15 3.09 -5.29
CA LEU A 178 -7.47 1.98 -4.64
C LEU A 178 -7.96 1.83 -3.19
N ALA A 179 -7.51 0.77 -2.53
CA ALA A 179 -7.74 0.48 -1.13
C ALA A 179 -6.43 0.51 -0.35
N ILE A 180 -6.38 1.30 0.72
CA ILE A 180 -5.40 1.13 1.79
C ILE A 180 -5.93 0.05 2.72
N ILE A 181 -5.22 -1.06 2.85
CA ILE A 181 -5.55 -2.13 3.79
C ILE A 181 -4.59 -2.01 4.98
N HIS A 182 -5.11 -1.53 6.11
CA HIS A 182 -4.34 -1.36 7.34
C HIS A 182 -4.12 -2.69 8.03
N PHE A 183 -2.87 -2.97 8.40
CA PHE A 183 -2.50 -4.15 9.18
C PHE A 183 -2.50 -3.88 10.69
N THR A 184 -2.57 -2.61 11.09
CA THR A 184 -2.49 -2.14 12.48
C THR A 184 -3.65 -1.19 12.79
N LYS A 185 -3.70 -0.62 13.99
CA LYS A 185 -4.72 0.38 14.39
C LYS A 185 -4.47 1.80 13.83
N PHE A 186 -3.37 2.03 13.11
CA PHE A 186 -3.05 3.33 12.51
C PHE A 186 -4.07 3.75 11.44
N ARG A 187 -4.48 5.03 11.42
CA ARG A 187 -5.32 5.62 10.36
C ARG A 187 -4.86 7.03 10.04
N TYR A 188 -5.01 7.42 8.77
CA TYR A 188 -4.77 8.75 8.24
C TYR A 188 -5.87 9.76 8.61
#